data_AF-A0A7S2KZX1-F1
#
_entry.id   AF-A0A7S2KZX1-F1
#
_cell.length_a   1.000
_cell.length_b   1.000
_cell.length_c   1.000
_cell.angle_alpha   90.00
_cell.angle_beta   90.00
_cell.angle_gamma   90.00
#
_symmetry.space_group_name_H-M   'P 1'
#
loop_
_entity.id
_entity.type
_entity.pdbx_description
1 polymer ?
#
loop_
_entity_poly.entity_id
_entity_poly.type
_entity_poly.pdbx_seq_one_letter_code
_entity_poly.pdbx_strand_id
1 'polypeptide(L)'
;QVRPDVVVHTVLINGLVTQGKLEKAWDEFNSIRTWKLIEPDEVLFTVMIKACAQASEPERALNMLDDLRMCGLYPTDLTYGELIRAMATTDHFAHKAFDFHRQM
;
A
#
# COMPACT_ATOMS: atom_id res chain seq x y z
N GLN A 1 10.44 16.85 -22.34
CA GLN A 1 10.49 16.94 -20.87
C GLN A 1 10.07 15.58 -20.34
N VAL A 2 10.93 14.88 -19.60
CA VAL A 2 10.60 13.56 -19.03
C VAL A 2 9.82 13.84 -17.75
N ARG A 3 8.51 13.58 -17.76
CA ARG A 3 7.74 13.58 -16.52
C ARG A 3 8.07 12.30 -15.77
N PRO A 4 8.30 12.35 -14.45
CA PRO A 4 8.41 11.14 -13.66
C PRO A 4 7.13 10.32 -13.86
N ASP A 5 7.29 9.05 -14.20
CA ASP A 5 6.15 8.13 -14.23
C ASP A 5 5.87 7.61 -12.81
N VAL A 6 4.82 6.81 -12.67
CA VAL A 6 4.45 6.18 -11.40
C VAL A 6 5.59 5.35 -10.79
N VAL A 7 6.50 4.80 -11.60
CA VAL A 7 7.63 3.98 -11.14
C VAL A 7 8.62 4.81 -10.35
N VAL A 8 8.98 6.01 -10.82
CA VAL A 8 9.93 6.89 -10.11
C VAL A 8 9.40 7.25 -8.73
N HIS A 9 8.12 7.61 -8.64
CA HIS A 9 7.48 7.92 -7.37
C HIS A 9 7.36 6.70 -6.46
N THR A 10 7.05 5.53 -7.03
CA THR A 10 6.97 4.27 -6.28
C THR A 10 8.31 3.91 -5.65
N VAL A 11 9.43 4.10 -6.37
CA VAL A 11 10.78 3.89 -5.83
C VAL A 11 11.07 4.89 -4.70
N LEU A 12 10.73 6.17 -4.88
CA LEU A 12 10.90 7.19 -3.85
C LEU A 12 10.11 6.85 -2.57
N ILE A 13 8.83 6.54 -2.72
CA ILE A 13 7.92 6.18 -1.63
C ILE A 13 8.42 4.93 -0.92
N ASN A 14 8.79 3.87 -1.65
CA ASN A 14 9.32 2.65 -1.04
C ASN A 14 10.63 2.91 -0.27
N GLY A 15 11.48 3.81 -0.76
CA GLY A 15 12.67 4.27 -0.04
C GLY A 15 12.31 4.96 1.27
N LEU A 16 11.30 5.83 1.28
CA LEU A 16 10.80 6.50 2.48
C LEU A 16 10.20 5.51 3.49
N VAL A 17 9.37 4.59 3.01
CA VAL A 17 8.78 3.50 3.82
C VAL A 17 9.88 2.65 4.45
N THR A 18 10.88 2.24 3.67
CA THR A 18 12.01 1.43 4.18
C THR A 18 12.82 2.17 5.26
N GLN A 19 12.87 3.50 5.22
CA GLN A 19 13.51 4.34 6.23
C GLN A 19 12.59 4.69 7.42
N GLY A 20 11.35 4.19 7.45
CA GLY A 20 10.35 4.52 8.48
C GLY A 20 9.82 5.96 8.39
N LYS A 21 10.07 6.68 7.29
CA LYS A 21 9.61 8.05 7.08
C LYS A 21 8.18 8.06 6.52
N LEU A 22 7.25 7.47 7.28
CA LEU A 22 5.91 7.14 6.80
C LEU A 22 5.08 8.38 6.44
N GLU A 23 5.15 9.45 7.23
CA GLU A 23 4.44 10.71 6.91
C GLU A 23 4.83 11.25 5.52
N LYS A 24 6.12 11.29 5.22
CA LYS A 24 6.62 11.73 3.91
C LYS A 24 6.18 10.81 2.77
N ALA A 25 6.10 9.51 3.02
CA ALA A 25 5.57 8.55 2.05
C ALA A 25 4.11 8.84 1.73
N TRP A 26 3.31 9.19 2.74
CA TRP A 26 1.91 9.58 2.57
C TRP A 26 1.73 10.92 1.84
N ASP A 27 2.54 11.92 2.17
CA ASP A 27 2.52 13.22 1.47
C ASP A 27 2.78 13.06 -0.03
N GLU A 28 3.76 12.23 -0.38
CA GLU A 28 4.10 11.93 -1.77
C GLU A 28 2.98 11.13 -2.47
N PHE A 29 2.45 10.10 -1.81
CA PHE A 29 1.33 9.32 -2.34
C PHE A 29 0.08 10.17 -2.59
N ASN A 30 -0.27 11.06 -1.66
CA ASN A 30 -1.38 12.00 -1.82
C ASN A 30 -1.12 12.98 -2.97
N SER A 31 0.13 13.44 -3.12
CA SER A 31 0.52 14.31 -4.24
C SER A 31 0.25 13.63 -5.59
N ILE A 32 0.63 12.34 -5.73
CA ILE A 32 0.33 11.54 -6.94
C ILE A 32 -1.17 11.47 -7.20
N ARG A 33 -1.99 11.18 -6.17
CA ARG A 33 -3.46 11.10 -6.32
C ARG A 33 -4.10 12.41 -6.78
N THR A 34 -3.48 13.56 -6.50
CA THR A 34 -3.98 14.86 -6.96
C THR A 34 -3.58 15.20 -8.40
N TRP A 35 -2.55 14.56 -8.93
CA TRP A 35 -2.06 14.82 -10.28
C TRP A 35 -2.83 13.98 -11.29
N LYS A 36 -3.64 14.64 -12.13
CA LYS A 36 -4.47 14.00 -13.18
C LYS A 36 -3.69 13.18 -14.23
N LEU A 37 -2.37 13.17 -14.19
CA LEU A 37 -1.50 12.62 -15.23
C LEU A 37 -0.68 11.42 -14.75
N ILE A 38 -0.76 11.07 -13.46
CA ILE A 38 -0.10 9.90 -12.90
C ILE A 38 -1.19 9.05 -12.26
N GLU A 39 -1.42 7.87 -12.84
CA GLU A 39 -2.33 6.89 -12.28
C GLU A 39 -1.54 5.95 -11.36
N PRO A 40 -1.96 5.80 -10.09
CA PRO A 40 -1.39 4.79 -9.21
C PRO A 40 -1.54 3.38 -9.81
N ASP A 41 -0.50 2.57 -9.70
CA ASP A 41 -0.54 1.17 -10.09
C ASP A 41 -0.59 0.25 -8.86
N GLU A 42 -0.71 -1.04 -9.11
CA GLU A 42 -0.79 -2.08 -8.08
C GLU A 42 0.44 -2.10 -7.16
N VAL A 43 1.62 -1.81 -7.72
CA VAL A 43 2.88 -1.78 -6.98
C VAL A 43 2.89 -0.63 -5.99
N LEU A 44 2.46 0.56 -6.40
CA LEU A 44 2.38 1.73 -5.54
C LEU A 44 1.43 1.48 -4.36
N PHE A 45 0.25 0.91 -4.60
CA PHE A 45 -0.67 0.54 -3.52
C PHE A 45 -0.07 -0.50 -2.57
N THR A 46 0.60 -1.53 -3.10
CA THR A 46 1.28 -2.54 -2.27
C THR A 46 2.36 -1.92 -1.37
N VAL A 47 3.11 -0.93 -1.87
CA VAL A 47 4.09 -0.17 -1.06
C VAL A 47 3.40 0.62 0.06
N MET A 48 2.22 1.20 -0.19
CA MET A 48 1.47 1.91 0.87
C MET A 48 0.87 0.95 1.90
N ILE A 49 0.43 -0.24 1.50
CA ILE A 49 -0.01 -1.29 2.43
C ILE A 49 1.18 -1.73 3.31
N LYS A 50 2.38 -1.86 2.74
CA LYS A 50 3.61 -2.09 3.52
C LYS A 50 3.87 -0.99 4.55
N ALA A 51 3.62 0.27 4.19
CA ALA A 51 3.71 1.39 5.13
C ALA A 51 2.73 1.23 6.30
N CYS A 52 1.47 0.87 6.03
CA CYS A 52 0.47 0.58 7.07
C CYS A 52 0.91 -0.59 7.97
N ALA A 53 1.46 -1.65 7.39
CA ALA A 53 1.95 -2.81 8.12
C ALA A 53 3.09 -2.45 9.09
N GLN A 54 4.01 -1.57 8.66
CA GLN A 54 5.08 -1.06 9.54
C GLN A 54 4.55 -0.13 10.64
N ALA A 55 3.48 0.61 10.37
CA ALA A 55 2.81 1.46 11.35
C ALA A 55 1.89 0.69 12.32
N SER A 56 1.69 -0.62 12.12
CA SER A 56 0.66 -1.41 12.82
C SER A 56 -0.75 -0.83 12.65
N GLU A 57 -1.09 -0.38 11.44
CA GLU A 57 -2.38 0.23 11.08
C GLU A 57 -3.20 -0.71 10.15
N PRO A 58 -3.77 -1.83 10.65
CA PRO A 58 -4.47 -2.81 9.83
C PRO A 58 -5.72 -2.27 9.12
N GLU A 59 -6.46 -1.36 9.76
CA GLU A 59 -7.65 -0.74 9.15
C GLU A 59 -7.28 0.09 7.93
N ARG A 60 -6.19 0.86 8.03
CA ARG A 60 -5.71 1.68 6.92
C ARG A 60 -5.14 0.82 5.80
N ALA A 61 -4.51 -0.30 6.12
CA ALA A 61 -4.07 -1.30 5.14
C ALA A 61 -5.26 -1.88 4.35
N LEU A 62 -6.37 -2.20 5.03
CA LEU A 62 -7.60 -2.66 4.40
C LEU A 62 -8.23 -1.59 3.49
N ASN A 63 -8.27 -0.33 3.93
CA ASN A 63 -8.77 0.75 3.10
C ASN A 63 -7.94 0.91 1.81
N MET A 64 -6.62 0.68 1.86
CA MET A 64 -5.78 0.69 0.66
C MET A 64 -6.04 -0.50 -0.26
N LEU A 65 -6.39 -1.68 0.27
CA LEU A 65 -6.83 -2.81 -0.54
C LEU A 65 -8.14 -2.49 -1.28
N ASP A 66 -9.09 -1.83 -0.60
CA ASP A 66 -10.36 -1.44 -1.19
C ASP A 66 -10.17 -0.34 -2.24
N ASP A 67 -9.32 0.66 -1.99
CA ASP A 67 -8.94 1.68 -2.98
C ASP A 67 -8.29 1.04 -4.22
N LEU A 68 -7.37 0.09 -4.04
CA LEU A 68 -6.74 -0.66 -5.14
C LEU A 68 -7.81 -1.35 -6.01
N ARG A 69 -8.77 -2.05 -5.38
CA ARG A 69 -9.86 -2.74 -6.09
C ARG A 69 -10.79 -1.76 -6.80
N MET A 70 -11.09 -0.62 -6.17
CA MET A 70 -11.90 0.43 -6.77
C MET A 70 -11.24 1.07 -8.00
N CYS A 71 -9.92 1.10 -8.06
CA CYS A 71 -9.17 1.49 -9.25
C CYS A 71 -9.18 0.42 -10.36
N GLY A 72 -9.85 -0.72 -10.17
CA GLY A 72 -9.87 -1.82 -11.14
C GLY A 72 -8.57 -2.62 -11.19
N LEU A 73 -7.70 -2.44 -10.20
CA LEU A 73 -6.45 -3.18 -10.05
C LEU A 73 -6.72 -4.47 -9.24
N TYR A 74 -5.83 -5.44 -9.35
CA TYR A 74 -5.94 -6.72 -8.66
C TYR A 74 -4.80 -6.89 -7.66
N PRO A 75 -5.09 -7.17 -6.38
CA PRO A 75 -4.04 -7.42 -5.40
C PRO A 75 -3.23 -8.67 -5.79
N THR A 76 -1.94 -8.65 -5.50
CA THR A 76 -1.02 -9.79 -5.71
C THR A 76 -0.72 -10.51 -4.40
N ASP A 77 -0.01 -11.63 -4.49
CA ASP A 77 0.52 -12.35 -3.32
C ASP A 77 1.33 -11.43 -2.41
N LEU A 78 2.08 -10.49 -2.98
CA LEU A 78 2.79 -9.47 -2.21
C LEU A 78 1.80 -8.59 -1.44
N THR A 79 0.75 -8.07 -2.09
CA THR A 79 -0.30 -7.28 -1.44
C THR A 79 -0.91 -8.01 -0.25
N TYR A 80 -1.28 -9.29 -0.43
CA TYR A 80 -1.86 -10.09 0.66
C TYR A 80 -0.86 -10.41 1.77
N GLY A 81 0.42 -10.63 1.44
CA GLY A 81 1.47 -10.85 2.44
C GLY A 81 1.69 -9.63 3.34
N GLU A 82 1.65 -8.43 2.75
CA GLU A 82 1.71 -7.16 3.48
C GLU A 82 0.49 -6.96 4.40
N LEU A 83 -0.71 -7.29 3.94
CA LEU A 83 -1.94 -7.24 4.73
C LEU A 83 -1.90 -8.19 5.93
N ILE A 84 -1.50 -9.44 5.71
CA ILE A 84 -1.35 -10.43 6.79
C ILE A 84 -0.37 -9.91 7.83
N ARG A 85 0.75 -9.31 7.41
CA ARG A 85 1.71 -8.71 8.35
C ARG A 85 1.10 -7.56 9.16
N ALA A 86 0.33 -6.68 8.52
CA ALA A 86 -0.36 -5.58 9.21
C ALA A 86 -1.39 -6.10 10.23
N MET A 87 -2.01 -7.25 9.97
CA MET A 87 -3.00 -7.85 10.85
C MET A 87 -2.39 -8.65 11.99
N ALA A 88 -1.20 -9.24 11.78
CA ALA A 88 -0.48 -9.99 12.81
C ALA A 88 -0.10 -9.13 14.03
N THR A 89 -0.09 -7.81 13.90
CA THR A 89 0.18 -6.88 15.01
C THR A 89 -1.05 -6.57 15.86
N THR A 90 -2.24 -7.08 15.53
CA THR A 90 -3.49 -6.75 16.23
C THR A 90 -4.39 -7.98 16.40
N ASP A 91 -4.62 -8.42 17.65
CA ASP A 91 -5.40 -9.63 17.97
C ASP A 91 -6.78 -9.69 17.31
N HIS A 92 -7.44 -8.55 17.16
CA HIS A 92 -8.78 -8.48 16.58
C HIS A 92 -8.80 -8.85 15.08
N PHE A 93 -7.69 -8.65 14.36
CA PHE A 93 -7.59 -8.89 12.92
C PHE A 93 -7.04 -10.28 12.56
N ALA A 94 -6.66 -11.10 13.56
CA ALA A 94 -6.10 -12.42 13.33
C ALA A 94 -7.01 -13.32 12.47
N HIS A 95 -8.34 -13.25 12.66
CA HIS A 95 -9.29 -14.01 11.85
C HIS A 95 -9.26 -13.61 10.36
N LYS A 96 -9.17 -12.30 10.06
CA LYS A 96 -9.09 -11.80 8.68
C LYS A 96 -7.78 -12.18 7.99
N ALA A 97 -6.68 -12.29 8.74
CA ALA A 97 -5.41 -12.76 8.19
C ALA A 97 -5.54 -14.17 7.58
N PHE A 98 -6.31 -15.06 8.22
CA PHE A 98 -6.58 -16.40 7.66
C PHE A 98 -7.45 -16.36 6.41
N ASP A 99 -8.40 -15.44 6.32
CA ASP A 99 -9.24 -15.26 5.13
C ASP A 99 -8.40 -14.80 3.92
N PHE A 100 -7.41 -13.94 4.13
CA PHE A 100 -6.50 -13.50 3.07
C PHE A 100 -5.50 -14.56 2.66
N HIS A 101 -5.00 -15.38 3.59
CA HIS A 101 -4.14 -16.50 3.25
C HIS A 101 -4.80 -17.49 2.29
N ARG A 102 -6.14 -17.58 2.30
CA ARG A 102 -6.92 -18.40 1.36
C ARG A 102 -7.15 -17.76 -0.01
N GLN A 103 -6.87 -16.46 -0.16
CA GLN A 103 -7.07 -15.69 -1.40
C GLN A 103 -5.77 -15.54 -2.22
N MET A 104 -4.62 -15.91 -1.65
CA MET A 104 -3.37 -16.15 -2.37
C MET A 104 -3.51 -17.44 -3.17
#